data_AF-A0AA44DGF1-F1
#
_entry.id   AF-A0AA44DGF1-F1
#
_cell.length_a   1.000
_cell.length_b   1.000
_cell.length_c   1.000
_cell.angle_alpha   90.00
_cell.angle_beta   90.00
_cell.angle_gamma   90.00
#
_symmetry.space_group_name_H-M   'P 1'
#
loop_
_entity.id
_entity.type
_entity.pdbx_description
1 polymer ?
#
loop_
_entity_poly.entity_id
_entity_poly.type
_entity_poly.pdbx_seq_one_letter_code
_entity_poly.pdbx_strand_id
1 'polypeptide(L)'
;PLLLALAGLRAVEALPEVLRVLRGTTAFRREWVLESALRAVAAFGPAAREAAADARVLLDDASTGTATAAARALWAVEGDAGAVLPRLRTLLRAPGAHGRRSAARVVGAFGGSAGAAAPELRACLTAPDVWLRVDAGTALCRVTGDVGEALPVLLAAWRENRHTRPEIAECLAELGPVDRLAPEAAPPLRAELARTRRHNVSAGMSGDHDVHEDERLLSLCRRALGVPAG
;
A
#
# COMPACT_ATOMS: atom_id res chain seq x y z
N PRO A 1 -10.15 -14.20 10.05
CA PRO A 1 -10.44 -13.45 11.29
C PRO A 1 -9.31 -13.50 12.32
N LEU A 2 -8.89 -14.68 12.81
CA LEU A 2 -7.90 -14.80 13.89
C LEU A 2 -6.49 -14.33 13.50
N LEU A 3 -5.96 -14.75 12.35
CA LEU A 3 -4.65 -14.28 11.85
C LEU A 3 -4.61 -12.76 11.60
N LEU A 4 -5.73 -12.17 11.19
CA LEU A 4 -5.84 -10.72 11.01
C LEU A 4 -5.83 -9.99 12.36
N ALA A 5 -6.50 -10.55 13.37
CA ALA A 5 -6.47 -10.01 14.72
C ALA A 5 -5.07 -10.10 15.35
N LEU A 6 -4.36 -11.23 15.17
CA LEU A 6 -2.97 -11.37 15.62
C LEU A 6 -2.03 -10.34 14.97
N ALA A 7 -2.18 -10.11 13.66
CA ALA A 7 -1.42 -9.08 12.96
C ALA A 7 -1.73 -7.67 13.50
N GLY A 8 -3.00 -7.37 13.78
CA GLY A 8 -3.42 -6.10 14.37
C GLY A 8 -2.89 -5.88 15.80
N LEU A 9 -2.85 -6.95 16.61
CA LEU A 9 -2.37 -6.91 18.00
C LEU A 9 -0.85 -7.06 18.14
N ARG A 10 -0.14 -7.41 17.05
CA ARG A 10 1.29 -7.78 17.07
C ARG A 10 1.62 -8.81 18.16
N ALA A 11 0.74 -9.80 18.34
CA ALA A 11 0.88 -10.86 19.33
C ALA A 11 1.94 -11.88 18.89
N VAL A 12 3.22 -11.54 19.08
CA VAL A 12 4.39 -12.33 18.69
C VAL A 12 4.38 -13.73 19.32
N GLU A 13 3.75 -13.89 20.48
CA GLU A 13 3.60 -15.16 21.20
C GLU A 13 2.87 -16.21 20.35
N ALA A 14 2.06 -15.79 19.38
CA ALA A 14 1.34 -16.68 18.47
C ALA A 14 2.17 -17.10 17.24
N LEU A 15 3.46 -16.75 17.17
CA LEU A 15 4.34 -17.13 16.07
C LEU A 15 4.38 -18.65 15.81
N PRO A 16 4.46 -19.54 16.82
CA PRO A 16 4.44 -20.99 16.59
C PRO A 16 3.17 -21.45 15.84
N GLU A 17 2.01 -20.90 16.20
CA GLU A 17 0.73 -21.18 15.56
C GLU A 17 0.67 -20.63 14.14
N VAL A 18 1.22 -19.44 13.91
CA VAL A 18 1.33 -18.84 12.56
C VAL A 18 2.22 -19.71 11.66
N LEU A 19 3.37 -20.18 12.15
CA LEU A 19 4.26 -21.08 11.43
C LEU A 19 3.60 -22.43 11.15
N ARG A 20 2.87 -22.99 12.12
CA ARG A 20 2.11 -24.23 11.94
C ARG A 20 1.08 -24.10 10.82
N VAL A 21 0.37 -22.98 10.75
CA VAL A 21 -0.58 -22.72 9.67
C VAL A 21 0.15 -22.59 8.33
N LEU A 22 1.21 -21.79 8.28
CA LEU A 22 1.98 -21.54 7.06
C LEU A 22 2.54 -22.85 6.46
N ARG A 23 3.10 -23.73 7.29
CA ARG A 23 3.68 -25.03 6.88
C ARG A 23 2.63 -26.10 6.59
N GLY A 24 1.48 -26.05 7.26
CA GLY A 24 0.41 -27.05 7.14
C GLY A 24 -0.71 -26.69 6.17
N THR A 25 -0.55 -25.65 5.35
CA THR A 25 -1.66 -25.16 4.50
C THR A 25 -2.01 -26.16 3.40
N THR A 26 -3.27 -26.59 3.36
CA THR A 26 -3.84 -27.48 2.31
C THR A 26 -4.48 -26.67 1.18
N ALA A 27 -4.87 -27.33 0.08
CA ALA A 27 -5.32 -26.69 -1.16
C ALA A 27 -6.53 -25.75 -1.00
N PHE A 28 -7.43 -26.00 -0.03
CA PHE A 28 -8.62 -25.18 0.15
C PHE A 28 -8.29 -23.81 0.75
N ARG A 29 -8.55 -22.73 -0.01
CA ARG A 29 -8.23 -21.33 0.37
C ARG A 29 -6.75 -21.10 0.72
N ARG A 30 -5.84 -21.89 0.12
CA ARG A 30 -4.40 -21.84 0.36
C ARG A 30 -3.83 -20.43 0.29
N GLU A 31 -4.09 -19.72 -0.81
CA GLU A 31 -3.56 -18.38 -1.05
C GLU A 31 -3.96 -17.40 0.04
N TRP A 32 -5.25 -17.33 0.37
CA TRP A 32 -5.76 -16.43 1.40
C TRP A 32 -5.19 -16.73 2.80
N VAL A 33 -5.03 -18.02 3.13
CA VAL A 33 -4.44 -18.46 4.41
C VAL A 33 -2.96 -18.07 4.47
N LEU A 34 -2.20 -18.33 3.41
CA LEU A 34 -0.78 -17.98 3.32
C LEU A 34 -0.58 -16.47 3.39
N GLU A 35 -1.34 -15.69 2.63
CA GLU A 35 -1.28 -14.23 2.67
C GLU A 35 -1.59 -13.69 4.07
N SER A 36 -2.58 -14.26 4.76
CA SER A 36 -2.94 -13.86 6.12
C SER A 36 -1.84 -14.20 7.14
N ALA A 37 -1.24 -15.39 7.02
CA ALA A 37 -0.13 -15.81 7.88
C ALA A 37 1.11 -14.94 7.64
N LEU A 38 1.48 -14.69 6.39
CA LEU A 38 2.60 -13.83 6.00
C LEU A 38 2.38 -12.38 6.44
N ARG A 39 1.14 -11.88 6.43
CA ARG A 39 0.81 -10.55 6.97
C ARG A 39 1.04 -10.49 8.49
N ALA A 40 0.72 -11.56 9.23
CA ALA A 40 1.02 -11.64 10.66
C ALA A 40 2.54 -11.67 10.91
N VAL A 41 3.29 -12.48 10.16
CA VAL A 41 4.76 -12.50 10.20
C VAL A 41 5.34 -11.10 9.95
N ALA A 42 4.85 -10.40 8.92
CA ALA A 42 5.29 -9.04 8.62
C ALA A 42 4.97 -8.05 9.76
N ALA A 43 3.84 -8.22 10.44
CA ALA A 43 3.44 -7.37 11.56
C ALA A 43 4.28 -7.60 12.83
N PHE A 44 4.76 -8.84 13.04
CA PHE A 44 5.69 -9.18 14.11
C PHE A 44 7.11 -8.64 13.86
N GLY A 45 7.47 -8.40 12.60
CA GLY A 45 8.75 -7.79 12.24
C GLY A 45 9.95 -8.68 12.64
N PRO A 46 11.07 -8.10 13.10
CA PRO A 46 12.28 -8.86 13.41
C PRO A 46 12.10 -10.01 14.41
N ALA A 47 11.06 -9.95 15.26
CA ALA A 47 10.76 -11.02 16.21
C ALA A 47 10.31 -12.33 15.52
N ALA A 48 9.83 -12.27 14.28
CA ALA A 48 9.43 -13.43 13.49
C ALA A 48 10.50 -13.91 12.51
N ARG A 49 11.78 -13.65 12.79
CA ARG A 49 12.92 -14.06 11.93
C ARG A 49 12.97 -15.56 11.65
N GLU A 50 12.43 -16.39 12.53
CA GLU A 50 12.30 -17.84 12.30
C GLU A 50 11.49 -18.16 11.01
N ALA A 51 10.53 -17.32 10.64
CA ALA A 51 9.72 -17.49 9.44
C ALA A 51 10.44 -17.14 8.13
N ALA A 52 11.69 -16.66 8.19
CA ALA A 52 12.41 -16.19 7.01
C ALA A 52 12.66 -17.28 5.97
N ALA A 53 12.98 -18.51 6.39
CA ALA A 53 13.17 -19.63 5.46
C ALA A 53 11.86 -19.97 4.74
N ASP A 54 10.76 -20.03 5.49
CA ASP A 54 9.44 -20.33 4.95
C ASP A 54 8.97 -19.24 3.95
N ALA A 55 9.15 -17.96 4.31
CA ALA A 55 8.80 -16.85 3.44
C ALA A 55 9.68 -16.79 2.17
N ARG A 56 10.94 -17.21 2.25
CA ARG A 56 11.85 -17.31 1.09
C ARG A 56 11.39 -18.35 0.08
N VAL A 57 10.85 -19.48 0.53
CA VAL A 57 10.22 -20.47 -0.35
C VAL A 57 8.97 -19.89 -1.01
N LEU A 58 8.14 -19.16 -0.27
CA LEU A 58 6.89 -18.58 -0.78
C LEU A 58 7.09 -17.35 -1.68
N LEU A 59 8.31 -16.80 -1.77
CA LEU A 59 8.64 -15.71 -2.69
C LEU A 59 8.47 -16.13 -4.16
N ASP A 60 8.71 -17.41 -4.45
CA ASP A 60 8.57 -18.00 -5.79
C ASP A 60 7.22 -18.68 -6.02
N ASP A 61 6.25 -18.50 -5.12
CA ASP A 61 4.89 -19.04 -5.30
C ASP A 61 4.25 -18.51 -6.59
N ALA A 62 3.44 -19.38 -7.22
CA ALA A 62 2.74 -19.05 -8.47
C ALA A 62 1.70 -17.95 -8.27
N SER A 63 1.10 -17.85 -7.08
CA SER A 63 0.19 -16.77 -6.75
C SER A 63 0.97 -15.49 -6.49
N THR A 64 0.66 -14.44 -7.26
CA THR A 64 1.26 -13.11 -7.05
C THR A 64 0.90 -12.54 -5.67
N GLY A 65 -0.28 -12.85 -5.14
CA GLY A 65 -0.71 -12.44 -3.81
C GLY A 65 0.20 -13.04 -2.72
N THR A 66 0.39 -14.36 -2.76
CA THR A 66 1.31 -15.07 -1.86
C THR A 66 2.75 -14.55 -2.00
N ALA A 67 3.27 -14.42 -3.22
CA ALA A 67 4.63 -13.97 -3.46
C ALA A 67 4.88 -12.52 -2.97
N THR A 68 3.92 -11.61 -3.15
CA THR A 68 4.03 -10.24 -2.63
C THR A 68 3.94 -10.18 -1.10
N ALA A 69 3.07 -10.98 -0.49
CA ALA A 69 3.00 -11.10 0.97
C ALA A 69 4.30 -11.67 1.56
N ALA A 70 4.91 -12.64 0.88
CA ALA A 70 6.17 -13.25 1.26
C ALA A 70 7.33 -12.24 1.19
N ALA A 71 7.41 -11.47 0.10
CA ALA A 71 8.38 -10.38 -0.04
C ALA A 71 8.26 -9.35 1.09
N ARG A 72 7.03 -8.95 1.44
CA ARG A 72 6.78 -8.02 2.55
C ARG A 72 7.21 -8.60 3.90
N ALA A 73 6.88 -9.87 4.15
CA ALA A 73 7.27 -10.56 5.37
C ALA A 73 8.79 -10.65 5.50
N LEU A 74 9.50 -11.10 4.46
CA LEU A 74 10.96 -11.17 4.42
C LEU A 74 11.60 -9.82 4.73
N TRP A 75 11.15 -8.76 4.07
CA TRP A 75 11.69 -7.43 4.34
C TRP A 75 11.43 -6.99 5.78
N ALA A 76 10.25 -7.26 6.34
CA ALA A 76 9.94 -6.89 7.72
C ALA A 76 10.77 -7.66 8.76
N VAL A 77 11.15 -8.92 8.48
CA VAL A 77 11.92 -9.74 9.43
C VAL A 77 13.44 -9.65 9.25
N GLU A 78 13.92 -9.38 8.03
CA GLU A 78 15.35 -9.32 7.71
C GLU A 78 15.86 -7.88 7.50
N GLY A 79 15.01 -6.94 7.07
CA GLY A 79 15.39 -5.56 6.75
C GLY A 79 16.09 -5.40 5.39
N ASP A 80 16.28 -6.48 4.63
CA ASP A 80 17.00 -6.47 3.36
C ASP A 80 16.03 -6.37 2.17
N ALA A 81 15.92 -5.16 1.60
CA ALA A 81 15.14 -4.97 0.37
C ALA A 81 15.80 -5.64 -0.84
N GLY A 82 17.13 -5.74 -0.87
CA GLY A 82 17.89 -6.32 -1.99
C GLY A 82 17.51 -7.78 -2.27
N ALA A 83 17.22 -8.54 -1.23
CA ALA A 83 16.81 -9.95 -1.33
C ALA A 83 15.45 -10.15 -2.03
N VAL A 84 14.54 -9.17 -1.94
CA VAL A 84 13.14 -9.31 -2.41
C VAL A 84 12.80 -8.45 -3.62
N LEU A 85 13.57 -7.39 -3.87
CA LEU A 85 13.34 -6.44 -4.96
C LEU A 85 13.35 -7.08 -6.36
N PRO A 86 14.26 -8.00 -6.71
CA PRO A 86 14.23 -8.65 -8.03
C PRO A 86 12.90 -9.34 -8.32
N ARG A 87 12.32 -10.01 -7.31
CA ARG A 87 11.01 -10.64 -7.42
C ARG A 87 9.91 -9.60 -7.55
N LEU A 88 9.86 -8.59 -6.68
CA LEU A 88 8.84 -7.54 -6.72
C LEU A 88 8.82 -6.80 -8.07
N ARG A 89 9.99 -6.51 -8.66
CA ARG A 89 10.11 -5.93 -10.00
C ARG A 89 9.50 -6.83 -11.08
N THR A 90 9.63 -8.14 -10.94
CA THR A 90 8.98 -9.10 -11.83
C THR A 90 7.47 -9.11 -11.66
N LEU A 91 6.98 -9.04 -10.42
CA LEU A 91 5.54 -8.99 -10.12
C LEU A 91 4.87 -7.68 -10.58
N LEU A 92 5.59 -6.56 -10.64
CA LEU A 92 5.12 -5.31 -11.26
C LEU A 92 4.83 -5.45 -12.77
N ARG A 93 5.39 -6.47 -13.42
CA ARG A 93 5.17 -6.80 -14.84
C ARG A 93 4.20 -7.97 -15.04
N ALA A 94 3.68 -8.57 -13.96
CA ALA A 94 2.78 -9.71 -14.05
C ALA A 94 1.46 -9.36 -14.76
N PRO A 95 0.78 -10.33 -15.39
CA PRO A 95 -0.54 -10.08 -15.97
C PRO A 95 -1.56 -9.72 -14.89
N GLY A 96 -2.50 -8.83 -15.25
CA GLY A 96 -3.58 -8.41 -14.37
C GLY A 96 -3.20 -7.29 -13.39
N ALA A 97 -4.19 -6.46 -13.05
CA ALA A 97 -3.95 -5.29 -12.19
C ALA A 97 -3.75 -5.65 -10.72
N HIS A 98 -4.43 -6.68 -10.21
CA HIS A 98 -4.43 -7.00 -8.78
C HIS A 98 -3.04 -7.34 -8.25
N GLY A 99 -2.32 -8.25 -8.93
CA GLY A 99 -0.96 -8.63 -8.52
C GLY A 99 0.03 -7.47 -8.60
N ARG A 100 -0.06 -6.67 -9.66
CA ARG A 100 0.79 -5.47 -9.86
C ARG A 100 0.54 -4.43 -8.76
N ARG A 101 -0.71 -4.21 -8.37
CA ARG A 101 -1.08 -3.30 -7.26
C ARG A 101 -0.45 -3.74 -5.95
N SER A 102 -0.56 -5.01 -5.60
CA SER A 102 0.06 -5.56 -4.39
C SER A 102 1.57 -5.37 -4.40
N ALA A 103 2.23 -5.62 -5.55
CA ALA A 103 3.66 -5.40 -5.69
C ALA A 103 4.05 -3.91 -5.56
N ALA A 104 3.30 -3.00 -6.19
CA ALA A 104 3.53 -1.56 -6.10
C ALA A 104 3.44 -1.05 -4.66
N ARG A 105 2.43 -1.48 -3.89
CA ARG A 105 2.31 -1.09 -2.48
C ARG A 105 3.48 -1.57 -1.63
N VAL A 106 3.93 -2.81 -1.82
CA VAL A 106 5.08 -3.35 -1.06
C VAL A 106 6.35 -2.58 -1.41
N VAL A 107 6.58 -2.32 -2.70
CA VAL A 107 7.71 -1.50 -3.17
C VAL A 107 7.66 -0.08 -2.57
N GLY A 108 6.49 0.56 -2.58
CA GLY A 108 6.31 1.88 -1.98
C GLY A 108 6.57 1.89 -0.46
N ALA A 109 6.19 0.82 0.25
CA ALA A 109 6.43 0.70 1.70
C ALA A 109 7.92 0.58 2.06
N PHE A 110 8.77 0.15 1.13
CA PHE A 110 10.23 0.11 1.33
C PHE A 110 10.85 1.50 1.16
N GLY A 111 10.14 2.46 0.54
CA GLY A 111 10.64 3.81 0.30
C GLY A 111 11.91 3.82 -0.55
N GLY A 112 12.85 4.71 -0.22
CA GLY A 112 14.06 4.93 -1.02
C GLY A 112 14.93 3.69 -1.26
N SER A 113 14.88 2.66 -0.39
CA SER A 113 15.62 1.42 -0.61
C SER A 113 15.13 0.63 -1.83
N ALA A 114 13.94 0.93 -2.34
CA ALA A 114 13.35 0.31 -3.52
C ALA A 114 13.44 1.17 -4.80
N GLY A 115 14.30 2.19 -4.84
CA GLY A 115 14.49 3.06 -6.01
C GLY A 115 14.78 2.31 -7.33
N ALA A 116 15.40 1.13 -7.26
CA ALA A 116 15.65 0.28 -8.42
C ALA A 116 14.37 -0.22 -9.14
N ALA A 117 13.20 -0.13 -8.52
CA ALA A 117 11.90 -0.49 -9.10
C ALA A 117 11.20 0.69 -9.80
N ALA A 118 11.79 1.90 -9.78
CA ALA A 118 11.19 3.08 -10.40
C ALA A 118 10.82 2.89 -11.89
N PRO A 119 11.64 2.23 -12.75
CA PRO A 119 11.26 2.00 -14.15
C PRO A 119 9.96 1.19 -14.30
N GLU A 120 9.78 0.15 -13.50
CA GLU A 120 8.57 -0.67 -13.53
C GLU A 120 7.35 0.07 -12.99
N LEU A 121 7.52 0.91 -11.96
CA LEU A 121 6.45 1.77 -11.45
C LEU A 121 6.01 2.81 -12.49
N ARG A 122 6.95 3.45 -13.20
CA ARG A 122 6.65 4.37 -14.31
C ARG A 122 5.81 3.71 -15.39
N ALA A 123 6.12 2.47 -15.76
CA ALA A 123 5.32 1.72 -16.73
C ALA A 123 3.89 1.42 -16.25
N CYS A 124 3.64 1.44 -14.94
CA CYS A 124 2.30 1.26 -14.38
C CYS A 124 1.45 2.54 -14.38
N LEU A 125 2.05 3.72 -14.56
CA LEU A 125 1.34 5.01 -14.56
C LEU A 125 0.36 5.17 -15.75
N THR A 126 0.58 4.42 -16.82
CA THR A 126 -0.28 4.40 -18.02
C THR A 126 -1.25 3.22 -18.05
N ALA A 127 -1.35 2.46 -16.96
CA ALA A 127 -2.25 1.31 -16.89
C ALA A 127 -3.72 1.74 -16.99
N PRO A 128 -4.60 0.90 -17.58
CA PRO A 128 -6.03 1.21 -17.68
C PRO A 128 -6.73 1.23 -16.32
N ASP A 129 -6.27 0.44 -15.36
CA ASP A 129 -6.82 0.40 -14.00
C ASP A 129 -6.39 1.62 -13.17
N VAL A 130 -7.36 2.43 -12.75
CA VAL A 130 -7.12 3.65 -11.96
C VAL A 130 -6.39 3.38 -10.66
N TRP A 131 -6.70 2.27 -10.00
CA TRP A 131 -6.09 1.94 -8.73
C TRP A 131 -4.64 1.53 -8.88
N LEU A 132 -4.27 0.82 -9.95
CA LEU A 132 -2.89 0.54 -10.28
C LEU A 132 -2.11 1.82 -10.60
N ARG A 133 -2.71 2.78 -11.32
CA ARG A 133 -2.07 4.09 -11.53
C ARG A 133 -1.77 4.80 -10.22
N VAL A 134 -2.72 4.77 -9.26
CA VAL A 134 -2.55 5.40 -7.93
C VAL A 134 -1.54 4.65 -7.08
N ASP A 135 -1.66 3.32 -6.96
CA ASP A 135 -0.71 2.49 -6.20
C ASP A 135 0.72 2.65 -6.77
N ALA A 136 0.88 2.72 -8.09
CA ALA A 136 2.17 2.95 -8.73
C ALA A 136 2.70 4.38 -8.58
N GLY A 137 1.84 5.40 -8.72
CA GLY A 137 2.23 6.80 -8.57
C GLY A 137 2.64 7.12 -7.14
N THR A 138 1.88 6.65 -6.16
CA THR A 138 2.23 6.82 -4.73
C THR A 138 3.49 6.04 -4.36
N ALA A 139 3.67 4.83 -4.88
CA ALA A 139 4.92 4.10 -4.71
C ALA A 139 6.10 4.82 -5.37
N LEU A 140 5.93 5.37 -6.57
CA LEU A 140 6.98 6.11 -7.27
C LEU A 140 7.44 7.30 -6.43
N CYS A 141 6.50 8.09 -5.91
CA CYS A 141 6.78 9.19 -5.00
C CYS A 141 7.62 8.77 -3.78
N ARG A 142 7.30 7.64 -3.15
CA ARG A 142 8.01 7.15 -1.97
C ARG A 142 9.41 6.62 -2.29
N VAL A 143 9.60 5.98 -3.44
CA VAL A 143 10.91 5.43 -3.82
C VAL A 143 11.86 6.48 -4.42
N THR A 144 11.33 7.56 -5.01
CA THR A 144 12.13 8.66 -5.57
C THR A 144 12.27 9.83 -4.61
N GLY A 145 11.33 10.00 -3.67
CA GLY A 145 11.20 11.24 -2.89
C GLY A 145 10.67 12.42 -3.72
N ASP A 146 10.14 12.17 -4.92
CA ASP A 146 9.70 13.19 -5.86
C ASP A 146 8.34 12.82 -6.46
N VAL A 147 7.41 13.78 -6.42
CA VAL A 147 6.05 13.65 -6.96
C VAL A 147 5.95 14.06 -8.42
N GLY A 148 6.94 14.77 -8.98
CA GLY A 148 6.83 15.44 -10.28
C GLY A 148 6.28 14.56 -11.40
N GLU A 149 6.84 13.37 -11.59
CA GLU A 149 6.40 12.43 -12.63
C GLU A 149 5.01 11.82 -12.36
N ALA A 150 4.68 11.59 -11.09
CA ALA A 150 3.42 10.97 -10.68
C ALA A 150 2.27 11.99 -10.56
N LEU A 151 2.58 13.28 -10.39
CA LEU A 151 1.62 14.31 -10.02
C LEU A 151 0.46 14.42 -11.02
N PRO A 152 0.68 14.51 -12.36
CA PRO A 152 -0.43 14.64 -13.30
C PRO A 152 -1.35 13.41 -13.26
N VAL A 153 -0.78 12.22 -13.06
CA VAL A 153 -1.52 10.96 -13.01
C VAL A 153 -2.35 10.86 -11.73
N LEU A 154 -1.77 11.22 -10.59
CA LEU A 154 -2.48 11.26 -9.31
C LEU A 154 -3.60 12.30 -9.33
N LEU A 155 -3.38 13.50 -9.89
CA LEU A 155 -4.41 14.51 -10.02
C LEU A 155 -5.51 14.14 -11.03
N ALA A 156 -5.20 13.37 -12.07
CA ALA A 156 -6.22 12.79 -12.94
C ALA A 156 -7.07 11.76 -12.19
N ALA A 157 -6.43 10.82 -11.47
CA ALA A 157 -7.12 9.80 -10.67
C ALA A 157 -8.00 10.42 -9.56
N TRP A 158 -7.52 11.49 -8.92
CA TRP A 158 -8.28 12.26 -7.92
C TRP A 158 -9.65 12.75 -8.44
N ARG A 159 -9.67 13.17 -9.72
CA ARG A 159 -10.88 13.66 -10.40
C ARG A 159 -11.75 12.52 -10.90
N GLU A 160 -11.13 11.47 -11.42
CA GLU A 160 -11.79 10.30 -11.99
C GLU A 160 -12.52 9.45 -10.93
N ASN A 161 -11.88 9.18 -9.80
CA ASN A 161 -12.43 8.30 -8.77
C ASN A 161 -12.19 8.86 -7.36
N ARG A 162 -13.28 9.27 -6.70
CA ARG A 162 -13.24 9.81 -5.33
C ARG A 162 -12.62 8.87 -4.30
N HIS A 163 -12.73 7.56 -4.49
CA HIS A 163 -12.19 6.58 -3.54
C HIS A 163 -10.66 6.52 -3.54
N THR A 164 -10.00 7.14 -4.53
CA THR A 164 -8.53 7.21 -4.60
C THR A 164 -7.96 8.42 -3.85
N ARG A 165 -8.81 9.36 -3.44
CA ARG A 165 -8.39 10.61 -2.81
C ARG A 165 -7.66 10.40 -1.49
N PRO A 166 -8.08 9.50 -0.57
CA PRO A 166 -7.34 9.28 0.67
C PRO A 166 -5.90 8.85 0.41
N GLU A 167 -5.65 7.91 -0.50
CA GLU A 167 -4.31 7.42 -0.82
C GLU A 167 -3.44 8.51 -1.47
N ILE A 168 -4.04 9.31 -2.36
CA ILE A 168 -3.33 10.43 -3.00
C ILE A 168 -3.00 11.52 -1.97
N ALA A 169 -3.96 11.90 -1.11
CA ALA A 169 -3.75 12.89 -0.07
C ALA A 169 -2.71 12.43 0.94
N GLU A 170 -2.70 11.13 1.30
CA GLU A 170 -1.70 10.54 2.18
C GLU A 170 -0.30 10.66 1.60
N CYS A 171 -0.12 10.26 0.34
CA CYS A 171 1.15 10.38 -0.37
C CYS A 171 1.64 11.83 -0.44
N LEU A 172 0.77 12.77 -0.79
CA LEU A 172 1.12 14.19 -0.84
C LEU A 172 1.49 14.74 0.54
N ALA A 173 0.80 14.29 1.58
CA ALA A 173 1.07 14.71 2.95
C ALA A 173 2.35 14.10 3.56
N GLU A 174 2.79 12.92 3.06
CA GLU A 174 4.07 12.30 3.45
C GLU A 174 5.28 13.05 2.88
N LEU A 175 5.18 13.58 1.66
CA LEU A 175 6.25 14.31 1.00
C LEU A 175 6.50 15.72 1.57
N GLY A 176 5.53 16.26 2.32
CA GLY A 176 5.61 17.58 2.94
C GLY A 176 4.75 18.63 2.22
N PRO A 177 4.96 19.93 2.51
CA PRO A 177 4.06 20.98 2.06
C PRO A 177 3.98 21.06 0.54
N VAL A 178 2.81 20.74 -0.01
CA VAL A 178 2.58 20.69 -1.46
C VAL A 178 2.76 22.05 -2.12
N ASP A 179 2.62 23.16 -1.39
CA ASP A 179 2.82 24.50 -1.94
C ASP A 179 4.24 24.69 -2.53
N ARG A 180 5.23 23.90 -2.10
CA ARG A 180 6.59 23.92 -2.64
C ARG A 180 6.85 22.82 -3.67
N LEU A 181 6.35 21.61 -3.42
CA LEU A 181 6.68 20.41 -4.21
C LEU A 181 5.69 20.13 -5.35
N ALA A 182 4.43 20.52 -5.17
CA ALA A 182 3.32 20.23 -6.08
C ALA A 182 2.24 21.31 -5.97
N PRO A 183 2.52 22.57 -6.36
CA PRO A 183 1.56 23.67 -6.21
C PRO A 183 0.24 23.39 -6.95
N GLU A 184 0.28 22.59 -8.01
CA GLU A 184 -0.89 22.13 -8.78
C GLU A 184 -1.85 21.25 -7.96
N ALA A 185 -1.37 20.60 -6.89
CA ALA A 185 -2.22 19.84 -5.98
C ALA A 185 -2.96 20.72 -4.98
N ALA A 186 -2.54 21.96 -4.76
CA ALA A 186 -3.15 22.81 -3.74
C ALA A 186 -4.62 23.18 -4.04
N PRO A 187 -5.01 23.55 -5.28
CA PRO A 187 -6.41 23.81 -5.60
C PRO A 187 -7.37 22.63 -5.35
N PRO A 188 -7.12 21.39 -5.82
CA PRO A 188 -8.02 20.27 -5.53
C PRO A 188 -8.09 19.92 -4.05
N LEU A 189 -6.99 20.04 -3.29
CA LEU A 189 -6.99 19.80 -1.84
C LEU A 189 -7.81 20.86 -1.09
N ARG A 190 -7.65 22.15 -1.42
CA ARG A 190 -8.47 23.23 -0.84
C ARG A 190 -9.94 23.08 -1.22
N ALA A 191 -10.22 22.67 -2.46
CA ALA A 191 -11.58 22.39 -2.90
C ALA A 191 -12.22 21.25 -2.09
N GLU A 192 -11.46 20.20 -1.77
CA GLU A 192 -11.95 19.10 -0.92
C GLU A 192 -12.26 19.59 0.50
N LEU A 193 -11.38 20.40 1.10
CA LEU A 193 -11.59 20.98 2.43
C LEU A 193 -12.82 21.91 2.50
N ALA A 194 -13.16 22.57 1.41
CA ALA A 194 -14.30 23.49 1.34
C ALA A 194 -15.66 22.79 1.17
N ARG A 195 -15.69 21.46 0.95
CA ARG A 195 -16.94 20.75 0.74
C ARG A 195 -17.66 20.50 2.07
N THR A 196 -18.90 20.96 2.12
CA THR A 196 -19.79 20.84 3.29
C THR A 196 -20.57 19.52 3.34
N ARG A 197 -20.64 18.76 2.24
CA ARG A 197 -21.34 17.46 2.17
C ARG A 197 -20.37 16.28 2.28
N ARG A 198 -20.59 15.47 3.32
CA ARG A 198 -19.81 14.30 3.76
C ARG A 198 -19.82 13.21 2.68
N HIS A 199 -18.64 12.68 2.35
CA HIS A 199 -18.23 12.22 1.02
C HIS A 199 -18.58 10.78 0.66
N ASN A 200 -18.92 9.94 1.64
CA ASN A 200 -19.26 8.53 1.36
C ASN A 200 -20.75 8.20 1.49
N VAL A 201 -21.61 9.17 1.82
CA VAL A 201 -23.07 8.99 1.74
C VAL A 201 -23.48 8.90 0.27
N SER A 202 -23.56 7.67 -0.23
CA SER A 202 -24.39 7.38 -1.41
C SER A 202 -25.81 7.81 -1.04
N ALA A 203 -26.46 8.64 -1.86
CA ALA A 203 -27.84 9.05 -1.62
C ALA A 203 -28.71 7.80 -1.39
N GLY A 204 -29.12 7.55 -0.14
CA GLY A 204 -29.92 6.40 0.27
C GLY A 204 -29.28 5.35 1.19
N MET A 205 -28.00 5.47 1.56
CA MET A 205 -27.35 4.53 2.50
C MET A 205 -26.71 5.29 3.67
N SER A 206 -27.20 5.05 4.90
CA SER A 206 -26.62 5.57 6.14
C SER A 206 -25.63 4.54 6.68
N GLY A 207 -24.33 4.85 6.67
CA GLY A 207 -23.29 4.03 7.30
C GLY A 207 -22.42 4.89 8.20
N ASP A 208 -22.39 4.59 9.49
CA ASP A 208 -21.56 5.32 10.48
C ASP A 208 -20.04 5.16 10.25
N HIS A 209 -19.64 4.28 9.33
CA HIS A 209 -18.22 3.99 9.01
C HIS A 209 -17.58 5.07 8.14
N ASP A 210 -18.39 5.91 7.50
CA ASP A 210 -17.95 6.85 6.48
C ASP A 210 -17.35 8.14 7.03
N VAL A 211 -17.73 8.52 8.26
CA VAL A 211 -17.27 9.76 8.91
C VAL A 211 -15.78 9.70 9.22
N HIS A 212 -15.26 8.54 9.64
CA HIS A 212 -13.84 8.39 9.98
C HIS A 212 -12.93 8.55 8.75
N GLU A 213 -13.30 7.94 7.62
CA GLU A 213 -12.53 8.06 6.37
C GLU A 213 -12.59 9.47 5.80
N ASP A 214 -13.74 10.15 5.92
CA ASP A 214 -13.87 11.55 5.53
C ASP A 214 -12.98 12.46 6.38
N GLU A 215 -13.02 12.33 7.71
CA GLU A 215 -12.17 13.10 8.63
C GLU A 215 -10.68 12.82 8.38
N ARG A 216 -10.33 11.56 8.09
CA ARG A 216 -8.97 11.17 7.71
C ARG A 216 -8.55 11.89 6.43
N LEU A 217 -9.36 11.87 5.38
CA LEU A 217 -9.08 12.58 4.13
C LEU A 217 -8.87 14.09 4.37
N LEU A 218 -9.74 14.73 5.14
CA LEU A 218 -9.62 16.17 5.45
C LEU A 218 -8.35 16.46 6.25
N SER A 219 -8.01 15.62 7.23
CA SER A 219 -6.77 15.72 7.99
C SER A 219 -5.53 15.61 7.08
N LEU A 220 -5.54 14.65 6.15
CA LEU A 220 -4.48 14.48 5.16
C LEU A 220 -4.36 15.70 4.23
N CYS A 221 -5.47 16.24 3.75
CA CYS A 221 -5.49 17.46 2.94
C CYS A 221 -4.90 18.66 3.69
N ARG A 222 -5.26 18.86 4.97
CA ARG A 222 -4.69 19.92 5.82
C ARG A 222 -3.18 19.74 5.99
N ARG A 223 -2.74 18.51 6.29
CA ARG A 223 -1.32 18.17 6.45
C ARG A 223 -0.52 18.40 5.17
N ALA A 224 -1.04 17.99 4.02
CA ALA A 224 -0.44 18.23 2.71
C ALA A 224 -0.30 19.74 2.42
N LEU A 225 -1.29 20.54 2.79
CA LEU A 225 -1.27 22.00 2.63
C LEU A 225 -0.46 22.73 3.71
N GLY A 226 0.07 22.03 4.73
CA GLY A 226 0.76 22.66 5.85
C GLY A 226 -0.14 23.53 6.74
N VAL A 227 -1.45 23.29 6.75
CA VAL A 227 -2.43 24.02 7.57
C VAL A 227 -2.63 23.28 8.90
N PRO A 228 -2.52 23.93 10.06
CA PRO A 228 -2.76 23.28 11.36
C PRO A 228 -4.22 22.82 11.50
N ALA A 229 -4.45 21.74 12.27
CA ALA A 229 -5.80 21.33 12.65
C ALA A 229 -6.41 22.40 13.56
N GLY A 230 -7.49 23.03 13.10
CA GLY A 230 -8.29 23.99 13.88
C GLY A 230 -9.32 23.32 14.75
#